data_AF-A0A0D6QHI8-F1
#
_entry.id   AF-A0A0D6QHI8-F1
#
_cell.length_a   1.000
_cell.length_b   1.000
_cell.length_c   1.000
_cell.angle_alpha   90.00
_cell.angle_beta   90.00
_cell.angle_gamma   90.00
#
_symmetry.space_group_name_H-M   'P 1'
#
loop_
_entity.id
_entity.type
_entity.pdbx_description
1 polymer ?
#
loop_
_entity_poly.entity_id
_entity_poly.type
_entity_poly.pdbx_seq_one_letter_code
_entity_poly.pdbx_strand_id
1 'polypeptide(L)'
;MSDLPQGALGYHAVVTEYFLGLRGNGLLVSPLDEELIAQWERRGVPVAVVCRGLRRGLEDATERRAPGASPPRSIRALRFAVEDEWRAYQGGRVGDAPAPPGEADAAEARLRAARELVAGAGREADEAQREGYRAAWRALAAAEAHEGSPLERVEAALAAADARILHAWLATLPRAERAALGPRIRLLAGPRSRGASRRAHRDALRAHLSDLARRAGLTCLRGSV
;
A
#
# COMPACT_ATOMS: atom_id res chain seq x y z
N MET A 1 -8.88 2.39 -24.79
CA MET A 1 -8.40 3.52 -23.98
C MET A 1 -8.57 3.11 -22.54
N SER A 2 -7.48 2.85 -21.83
CA SER A 2 -7.51 2.39 -20.44
C SER A 2 -7.56 3.65 -19.57
N ASP A 3 -8.77 4.04 -19.15
CA ASP A 3 -8.95 5.06 -18.12
C ASP A 3 -8.49 4.46 -16.78
N LEU A 4 -7.20 4.58 -16.49
CA LEU A 4 -6.72 4.43 -15.12
C LEU A 4 -6.65 5.83 -14.51
N PRO A 5 -7.68 6.25 -13.74
CA PRO A 5 -7.68 7.56 -13.10
C PRO A 5 -6.55 7.63 -12.05
N GLN A 6 -6.27 8.83 -11.55
CA GLN A 6 -5.32 9.17 -10.47
C GLN A 6 -5.30 8.22 -9.23
N GLY A 7 -6.21 7.25 -9.12
CA GLY A 7 -6.29 6.21 -8.10
C GLY A 7 -5.53 4.91 -8.38
N ALA A 8 -4.91 4.70 -9.56
CA ALA A 8 -4.25 3.43 -9.93
C ALA A 8 -3.12 2.96 -9.00
N LEU A 9 -2.64 3.84 -8.11
CA LEU A 9 -1.63 3.53 -7.10
C LEU A 9 -2.17 3.49 -5.67
N GLY A 10 -3.46 3.81 -5.48
CA GLY A 10 -4.10 3.78 -4.18
C GLY A 10 -4.23 2.35 -3.66
N TYR A 11 -4.13 2.19 -2.35
CA TYR A 11 -4.33 0.91 -1.66
C TYR A 11 -5.59 0.17 -2.16
N HIS A 12 -6.68 0.91 -2.29
CA HIS A 12 -7.95 0.39 -2.78
C HIS A 12 -7.87 -0.19 -4.20
N ALA A 13 -7.26 0.55 -5.14
CA ALA A 13 -7.17 0.11 -6.53
C ALA A 13 -6.37 -1.18 -6.64
N VAL A 14 -5.22 -1.27 -5.95
CA VAL A 14 -4.38 -2.48 -5.97
C VAL A 14 -5.11 -3.68 -5.40
N VAL A 15 -5.74 -3.55 -4.23
CA VAL A 15 -6.47 -4.68 -3.62
C VAL A 15 -7.62 -5.13 -4.52
N THR A 16 -8.36 -4.18 -5.10
CA THR A 16 -9.47 -4.45 -6.01
C THR A 16 -9.00 -5.14 -7.29
N GLU A 17 -8.03 -4.57 -8.00
CA GLU A 17 -7.48 -5.14 -9.24
C GLU A 17 -6.92 -6.54 -8.99
N TYR A 18 -6.20 -6.73 -7.90
CA TYR A 18 -5.66 -8.03 -7.52
C TYR A 18 -6.77 -9.05 -7.24
N PHE A 19 -7.80 -8.68 -6.47
CA PHE A 19 -8.94 -9.56 -6.20
C PHE A 19 -9.71 -9.93 -7.47
N LEU A 20 -9.93 -8.97 -8.37
CA LEU A 20 -10.59 -9.21 -9.65
C LEU A 20 -9.74 -10.12 -10.55
N GLY A 21 -8.42 -9.92 -10.56
CA GLY A 21 -7.47 -10.80 -11.26
C GLY A 21 -7.52 -12.25 -10.77
N LEU A 22 -7.66 -12.47 -9.45
CA LEU A 22 -7.79 -13.81 -8.88
C LEU A 22 -9.10 -14.53 -9.26
N ARG A 23 -10.15 -13.78 -9.63
CA ARG A 23 -11.52 -14.32 -9.79
C ARG A 23 -12.01 -14.38 -11.23
N GLY A 24 -11.33 -13.69 -12.13
CA GLY A 24 -11.75 -13.51 -13.52
C GLY A 24 -12.74 -12.36 -13.71
N ASN A 25 -12.85 -11.93 -14.97
CA ASN A 25 -13.64 -10.75 -15.36
C ASN A 25 -15.14 -10.89 -15.05
N GLY A 26 -15.78 -9.76 -14.68
CA GLY A 26 -17.24 -9.65 -14.55
C GLY A 26 -17.80 -9.53 -13.12
N LEU A 27 -16.93 -9.47 -12.11
CA LEU A 27 -17.32 -9.15 -10.72
C LEU A 27 -17.03 -7.68 -10.41
N LEU A 28 -17.91 -7.05 -9.64
CA LEU A 28 -17.70 -5.74 -9.05
C LEU A 28 -17.45 -5.90 -7.55
N VAL A 29 -16.58 -5.06 -7.00
CA VAL A 29 -16.36 -4.96 -5.55
C VAL A 29 -17.57 -4.28 -4.93
N SER A 30 -18.16 -4.88 -3.88
CA SER A 30 -19.34 -4.30 -3.24
C SER A 30 -18.96 -3.13 -2.33
N PRO A 31 -19.86 -2.17 -2.03
CA PRO A 31 -19.56 -1.08 -1.09
C PRO A 31 -19.10 -1.56 0.30
N LEU A 32 -19.55 -2.73 0.73
CA LEU A 32 -19.10 -3.36 1.98
C LEU A 32 -17.67 -3.89 1.90
N ASP A 33 -17.25 -4.34 0.72
CA ASP A 33 -15.86 -4.73 0.46
C ASP A 33 -14.97 -3.48 0.38
N GLU A 34 -15.44 -2.40 -0.25
CA GLU A 34 -14.71 -1.12 -0.30
C GLU A 34 -14.44 -0.56 1.11
N GLU A 35 -15.45 -0.57 1.99
CA GLU A 35 -15.29 -0.15 3.38
C GLU A 35 -14.31 -1.05 4.15
N LEU A 36 -14.32 -2.36 3.88
CA LEU A 36 -13.38 -3.30 4.50
C LEU A 36 -11.93 -3.03 4.03
N ILE A 37 -11.72 -2.75 2.75
CA ILE A 37 -10.42 -2.36 2.21
C ILE A 37 -9.95 -1.05 2.85
N ALA A 38 -10.83 -0.05 2.94
CA ALA A 38 -10.54 1.22 3.59
C ALA A 38 -10.22 1.04 5.09
N GLN A 39 -10.89 0.09 5.76
CA GLN A 39 -10.59 -0.26 7.14
C GLN A 39 -9.18 -0.84 7.30
N TRP A 40 -8.75 -1.75 6.41
CA TRP A 40 -7.39 -2.29 6.40
C TRP A 40 -6.35 -1.21 6.12
N GLU A 41 -6.62 -0.31 5.16
CA GLU A 41 -5.75 0.85 4.87
C GLU A 41 -5.60 1.73 6.11
N ARG A 42 -6.69 2.12 6.77
CA ARG A 42 -6.67 2.93 8.00
C ARG A 42 -5.94 2.25 9.16
N ARG A 43 -6.00 0.91 9.22
CA ARG A 43 -5.27 0.11 10.22
C ARG A 43 -3.79 -0.10 9.88
N GLY A 44 -3.36 0.30 8.68
CA GLY A 44 -1.98 0.16 8.21
C GLY A 44 -1.60 -1.30 7.89
N VAL A 45 -2.57 -2.13 7.47
CA VAL A 45 -2.27 -3.48 6.98
C VAL A 45 -1.58 -3.36 5.62
N PRO A 46 -0.35 -3.89 5.40
CA PRO A 46 0.32 -3.77 4.12
C PRO A 46 -0.48 -4.41 2.98
N VAL A 47 -0.46 -3.81 1.80
CA VAL A 47 -1.23 -4.32 0.66
C VAL A 47 -0.82 -5.74 0.28
N ALA A 48 0.48 -6.08 0.38
CA ALA A 48 0.98 -7.42 0.13
C ALA A 48 0.39 -8.48 1.08
N VAL A 49 0.18 -8.11 2.35
CA VAL A 49 -0.47 -8.98 3.35
C VAL A 49 -1.93 -9.22 2.96
N VAL A 50 -2.64 -8.17 2.54
CA VAL A 50 -4.03 -8.31 2.06
C VAL A 50 -4.09 -9.20 0.83
N CYS A 51 -3.30 -8.92 -0.21
CA CYS A 51 -3.25 -9.72 -1.43
C CYS A 51 -2.93 -11.20 -1.13
N ARG A 52 -1.97 -11.47 -0.25
CA ARG A 52 -1.61 -12.84 0.14
C ARG A 52 -2.73 -13.54 0.90
N GLY A 53 -3.37 -12.86 1.85
CA GLY A 53 -4.50 -13.40 2.60
C GLY A 53 -5.73 -13.66 1.72
N LEU A 54 -6.01 -12.78 0.75
CA LEU A 54 -7.10 -12.97 -0.22
C LEU A 54 -6.88 -14.22 -1.07
N ARG A 55 -5.67 -14.40 -1.60
CA ARG A 55 -5.36 -15.59 -2.40
C ARG A 55 -5.40 -16.86 -1.57
N ARG A 56 -4.72 -16.89 -0.41
CA ARG A 56 -4.72 -18.05 0.49
C ARG A 56 -6.15 -18.43 0.90
N GLY A 57 -6.97 -17.44 1.25
CA GLY A 57 -8.37 -17.69 1.57
C GLY A 57 -9.17 -18.28 0.40
N LEU A 58 -8.86 -17.88 -0.83
CA LEU A 58 -9.50 -18.42 -2.03
C LEU A 58 -9.03 -19.85 -2.34
N GLU A 59 -7.73 -20.11 -2.22
CA GLU A 59 -7.10 -21.44 -2.34
C GLU A 59 -7.70 -22.41 -1.30
N ASP A 60 -7.66 -22.05 -0.01
CA ASP A 60 -8.25 -22.82 1.10
C ASP A 60 -9.74 -23.10 0.86
N ALA A 61 -10.49 -22.07 0.44
CA ALA A 61 -11.91 -22.21 0.14
C ALA A 61 -12.20 -23.04 -1.11
N THR A 62 -11.21 -23.26 -1.97
CA THR A 62 -11.31 -24.12 -3.15
C THR A 62 -10.99 -25.57 -2.78
N GLU A 63 -9.95 -25.80 -1.97
CA GLU A 63 -9.54 -27.12 -1.49
C GLU A 63 -10.56 -27.75 -0.55
N ARG A 64 -11.17 -26.97 0.36
CA ARG A 64 -12.13 -27.48 1.36
C ARG A 64 -13.54 -27.72 0.82
N ARG A 65 -13.74 -27.67 -0.50
CA ARG A 65 -15.09 -27.74 -1.09
C ARG A 65 -15.63 -29.14 -1.26
N ALA A 66 -16.90 -29.28 -0.89
CA ALA A 66 -17.75 -30.32 -1.45
C ALA A 66 -17.98 -30.07 -2.96
N PRO A 67 -18.12 -31.13 -3.78
CA PRO A 67 -18.45 -31.00 -5.19
C PRO A 67 -19.70 -30.14 -5.41
N GLY A 68 -19.59 -29.08 -6.23
CA GLY A 68 -20.72 -28.22 -6.61
C GLY A 68 -20.92 -26.92 -5.80
N ALA A 69 -20.14 -26.68 -4.74
CA ALA A 69 -20.21 -25.39 -4.04
C ALA A 69 -19.73 -24.22 -4.94
N SER A 70 -20.12 -22.96 -4.66
CA SER A 70 -19.75 -21.74 -5.45
C SER A 70 -18.69 -20.87 -4.78
N PRO A 71 -17.57 -20.48 -5.43
CA PRO A 71 -16.38 -19.88 -4.78
C PRO A 71 -16.72 -18.59 -4.04
N PRO A 72 -16.05 -18.26 -2.90
CA PRO A 72 -16.38 -17.08 -2.10
C PRO A 72 -16.41 -15.84 -2.98
N ARG A 73 -17.55 -15.15 -3.16
CA ARG A 73 -17.73 -14.10 -4.20
C ARG A 73 -17.31 -12.68 -3.78
N SER A 74 -16.85 -12.49 -2.55
CA SER A 74 -16.52 -11.16 -2.02
C SER A 74 -15.25 -11.17 -1.17
N ILE A 75 -14.60 -10.01 -1.08
CA ILE A 75 -13.43 -9.77 -0.20
C ILE A 75 -13.82 -10.01 1.26
N ARG A 76 -15.03 -9.61 1.66
CA ARG A 76 -15.56 -9.85 2.99
C ARG A 76 -15.63 -11.33 3.37
N ALA A 77 -15.90 -12.22 2.42
CA ALA A 77 -15.89 -13.66 2.68
C ALA A 77 -14.47 -14.18 3.01
N LEU A 78 -13.45 -13.50 2.50
CA LEU A 78 -12.03 -13.81 2.69
C LEU A 78 -11.39 -13.02 3.83
N ARG A 79 -12.16 -12.16 4.53
CA ARG A 79 -11.67 -11.29 5.59
C ARG A 79 -10.83 -12.02 6.62
N PHE A 80 -11.28 -13.17 7.10
CA PHE A 80 -10.57 -13.90 8.14
C PHE A 80 -9.20 -14.40 7.67
N ALA A 81 -9.07 -14.84 6.42
CA ALA A 81 -7.77 -15.22 5.85
C ALA A 81 -6.81 -14.02 5.78
N VAL A 82 -7.31 -12.83 5.45
CA VAL A 82 -6.51 -11.59 5.51
C VAL A 82 -6.13 -11.23 6.95
N GLU A 83 -7.03 -11.37 7.91
CA GLU A 83 -6.71 -11.12 9.32
C GLU A 83 -5.71 -12.14 9.88
N ASP A 84 -5.80 -13.41 9.46
CA ASP A 84 -4.83 -14.45 9.82
C ASP A 84 -3.47 -14.17 9.21
N GLU A 85 -3.43 -13.77 7.93
CA GLU A 85 -2.21 -13.33 7.27
C GLU A 85 -1.62 -12.10 7.96
N TRP A 86 -2.46 -11.17 8.41
CA TRP A 86 -2.03 -10.00 9.16
C TRP A 86 -1.47 -10.36 10.52
N ARG A 87 -2.10 -11.28 11.26
CA ARG A 87 -1.57 -11.80 12.53
C ARG A 87 -0.26 -12.55 12.32
N ALA A 88 -0.16 -13.36 11.26
CA ALA A 88 1.05 -14.06 10.88
C ALA A 88 2.15 -13.07 10.50
N TYR A 89 1.85 -12.02 9.73
CA TYR A 89 2.79 -10.94 9.42
C TYR A 89 3.25 -10.20 10.68
N GLN A 90 2.34 -9.96 11.63
CA GLN A 90 2.66 -9.33 12.91
C GLN A 90 3.51 -10.23 13.81
N GLY A 91 3.29 -11.55 13.79
CA GLY A 91 4.03 -12.55 14.57
C GLY A 91 5.29 -13.10 13.88
N GLY A 92 5.38 -12.96 12.56
CA GLY A 92 6.24 -13.75 11.68
C GLY A 92 7.11 -12.90 10.77
N ARG A 93 7.98 -12.06 11.33
CA ARG A 93 9.23 -11.68 10.66
C ARG A 93 10.20 -12.86 10.44
N VAL A 94 9.68 -14.09 10.36
CA VAL A 94 10.35 -15.38 10.21
C VAL A 94 9.50 -16.23 9.26
N GLY A 95 9.78 -16.24 7.96
CA GLY A 95 9.11 -17.19 7.06
C GLY A 95 9.07 -16.80 5.58
N ASP A 96 9.94 -17.46 4.82
CA ASP A 96 10.29 -17.32 3.40
C ASP A 96 9.24 -17.98 2.47
N ALA A 97 8.00 -17.48 2.47
CA ALA A 97 6.96 -18.01 1.59
C ALA A 97 7.16 -17.47 0.16
N PRO A 98 7.27 -18.34 -0.88
CA PRO A 98 7.55 -17.88 -2.24
C PRO A 98 6.45 -16.98 -2.78
N ALA A 99 6.86 -16.12 -3.72
CA ALA A 99 5.99 -15.23 -4.42
C ALA A 99 4.94 -16.02 -5.23
N PRO A 100 3.67 -15.68 -5.11
CA PRO A 100 2.58 -16.35 -5.78
C PRO A 100 2.41 -15.93 -7.24
N PRO A 101 1.68 -16.74 -8.04
CA PRO A 101 1.45 -16.46 -9.46
C PRO A 101 0.76 -15.10 -9.68
N GLY A 102 1.28 -14.29 -10.61
CA GLY A 102 0.74 -12.96 -10.94
C GLY A 102 1.16 -11.81 -10.00
N GLU A 103 1.81 -12.09 -8.86
CA GLU A 103 2.31 -11.04 -7.97
C GLU A 103 3.48 -10.26 -8.59
N ALA A 104 4.33 -10.94 -9.36
CA ALA A 104 5.43 -10.29 -10.08
C ALA A 104 4.91 -9.27 -11.09
N ASP A 105 3.90 -9.63 -11.89
CA ASP A 105 3.29 -8.73 -12.87
C ASP A 105 2.60 -7.53 -12.19
N ALA A 106 1.87 -7.77 -11.10
CA ALA A 106 1.23 -6.72 -10.31
C ALA A 106 2.26 -5.78 -9.66
N ALA A 107 3.36 -6.34 -9.14
CA ALA A 107 4.47 -5.58 -8.58
C ALA A 107 5.16 -4.72 -9.65
N GLU A 108 5.42 -5.28 -10.84
CA GLU A 108 6.02 -4.56 -11.95
C GLU A 108 5.10 -3.43 -12.47
N ALA A 109 3.81 -3.72 -12.66
CA ALA A 109 2.82 -2.72 -13.07
C ALA A 109 2.74 -1.58 -12.06
N ARG A 110 2.71 -1.91 -10.76
CA ARG A 110 2.70 -0.92 -9.67
C ARG A 110 3.96 -0.08 -9.63
N LEU A 111 5.13 -0.70 -9.81
CA LEU A 111 6.41 0.03 -9.86
C LEU A 111 6.47 0.96 -11.08
N ARG A 112 6.01 0.51 -12.24
CA ARG A 112 5.94 1.31 -13.48
C ARG A 112 5.06 2.54 -13.29
N ALA A 113 3.82 2.34 -12.82
CA ALA A 113 2.89 3.43 -12.57
C ALA A 113 3.45 4.42 -11.53
N ALA A 114 4.14 3.95 -10.49
CA ALA A 114 4.76 4.83 -9.49
C ALA A 114 5.89 5.67 -10.09
N ARG A 115 6.73 5.10 -10.97
CA ARG A 115 7.80 5.83 -11.66
C ARG A 115 7.24 6.91 -12.58
N GLU A 116 6.17 6.61 -13.31
CA GLU A 116 5.49 7.56 -14.19
C GLU A 116 4.89 8.72 -13.39
N LEU A 117 4.20 8.41 -12.28
CA LEU A 117 3.60 9.40 -11.40
C LEU A 117 4.64 10.34 -10.79
N VAL A 118 5.74 9.79 -10.24
CA VAL A 118 6.83 10.59 -9.66
C VAL A 118 7.52 11.43 -10.74
N ALA A 119 7.73 10.88 -11.93
CA ALA A 119 8.35 11.62 -13.03
C ALA A 119 7.46 12.77 -13.50
N GLY A 120 6.13 12.57 -13.57
CA GLY A 120 5.16 13.62 -13.85
C GLY A 120 5.19 14.73 -12.81
N ALA A 121 4.99 14.37 -11.54
CA ALA A 121 5.01 15.32 -10.43
C ALA A 121 6.33 16.10 -10.34
N GLY A 122 7.47 15.44 -10.56
CA GLY A 122 8.78 16.10 -10.57
C GLY A 122 9.00 17.12 -11.68
N ARG A 123 8.30 16.98 -12.83
CA ARG A 123 8.34 17.98 -13.92
C ARG A 123 7.55 19.24 -13.58
N GLU A 124 6.44 19.07 -12.87
CA GLU A 124 5.55 20.17 -12.45
C GLU A 124 5.99 20.84 -11.14
N ALA A 125 6.81 20.15 -10.35
CA ALA A 125 7.30 20.64 -9.07
C ALA A 125 8.22 21.88 -9.19
N ASP A 126 8.15 22.74 -8.17
CA ASP A 126 9.08 23.83 -7.96
C ASP A 126 10.52 23.32 -7.70
N GLU A 127 11.51 24.20 -7.80
CA GLU A 127 12.92 23.81 -7.68
C GLU A 127 13.25 23.21 -6.30
N ALA A 128 12.56 23.66 -5.24
CA ALA A 128 12.79 23.20 -3.88
C ALA A 128 12.26 21.76 -3.65
N GLN A 129 11.18 21.37 -4.32
CA GLN A 129 10.56 20.04 -4.23
C GLN A 129 11.09 19.07 -5.29
N ARG A 130 11.61 19.57 -6.41
CA ARG A 130 12.09 18.78 -7.54
C ARG A 130 13.18 17.78 -7.15
N GLU A 131 14.09 18.15 -6.25
CA GLU A 131 15.12 17.21 -5.76
C GLU A 131 14.53 16.04 -4.96
N GLY A 132 13.43 16.28 -4.22
CA GLY A 132 12.68 15.23 -3.54
C GLY A 132 12.12 14.19 -4.50
N TYR A 133 11.50 14.64 -5.61
CA TYR A 133 10.99 13.75 -6.65
C TYR A 133 12.10 13.03 -7.43
N ARG A 134 13.23 13.69 -7.71
CA ARG A 134 14.40 13.03 -8.32
C ARG A 134 14.97 11.94 -7.42
N ALA A 135 15.11 12.22 -6.13
CA ALA A 135 15.55 11.24 -5.15
C ALA A 135 14.55 10.06 -5.07
N ALA A 136 13.24 10.35 -5.06
CA ALA A 136 12.20 9.33 -5.07
C ALA A 136 12.24 8.45 -6.32
N TRP A 137 12.42 9.05 -7.50
CA TRP A 137 12.56 8.29 -8.75
C TRP A 137 13.78 7.36 -8.73
N ARG A 138 14.93 7.83 -8.20
CA ARG A 138 16.12 6.98 -8.01
C ARG A 138 15.85 5.81 -7.06
N ALA A 139 15.06 6.01 -6.01
CA ALA A 139 14.67 4.95 -5.09
C ALA A 139 13.83 3.86 -5.78
N LEU A 140 12.88 4.28 -6.62
CA LEU A 140 12.06 3.36 -7.40
C LEU A 140 12.87 2.65 -8.49
N ALA A 141 13.79 3.36 -9.14
CA ALA A 141 14.64 2.78 -10.18
C ALA A 141 15.59 1.70 -9.65
N ALA A 142 15.96 1.75 -8.38
CA ALA A 142 16.76 0.73 -7.72
C ALA A 142 15.95 -0.49 -7.27
N ALA A 143 14.61 -0.44 -7.37
CA ALA A 143 13.76 -1.56 -7.03
C ALA A 143 13.64 -2.49 -8.25
N GLU A 144 14.08 -3.74 -8.09
CA GLU A 144 13.85 -4.80 -9.08
C GLU A 144 13.03 -5.92 -8.45
N ALA A 145 12.14 -6.53 -9.25
CA ALA A 145 11.42 -7.73 -8.86
C ALA A 145 12.42 -8.88 -8.65
N HIS A 146 12.40 -9.47 -7.46
CA HIS A 146 13.27 -10.58 -7.07
C HIS A 146 12.41 -11.64 -6.39
N GLU A 147 12.75 -12.92 -6.58
CA GLU A 147 12.03 -14.05 -5.99
C GLU A 147 11.96 -13.97 -4.46
N GLY A 148 10.81 -14.37 -3.90
CA GLY A 148 10.57 -14.47 -2.45
C GLY A 148 9.64 -13.40 -1.86
N SER A 149 9.61 -12.16 -2.39
CA SER A 149 8.62 -11.12 -2.00
C SER A 149 8.61 -9.89 -2.94
N PRO A 150 8.15 -10.01 -4.21
CA PRO A 150 8.13 -8.91 -5.17
C PRO A 150 7.30 -7.71 -4.71
N LEU A 151 6.07 -7.92 -4.23
CA LEU A 151 5.18 -6.81 -3.88
C LEU A 151 5.63 -6.09 -2.61
N GLU A 152 6.15 -6.80 -1.61
CA GLU A 152 6.72 -6.18 -0.40
C GLU A 152 7.94 -5.31 -0.72
N ARG A 153 8.79 -5.74 -1.66
CA ARG A 153 9.93 -4.93 -2.12
C ARG A 153 9.47 -3.68 -2.85
N VAL A 154 8.46 -3.81 -3.70
CA VAL A 154 7.84 -2.65 -4.35
C VAL A 154 7.26 -1.70 -3.30
N GLU A 155 6.52 -2.21 -2.32
CA GLU A 155 5.99 -1.41 -1.21
C GLU A 155 7.08 -0.69 -0.40
N ALA A 156 8.18 -1.39 -0.09
CA ALA A 156 9.33 -0.79 0.57
C ALA A 156 9.97 0.32 -0.29
N ALA A 157 10.06 0.13 -1.61
CA ALA A 157 10.57 1.14 -2.53
C ALA A 157 9.64 2.36 -2.62
N LEU A 158 8.31 2.14 -2.69
CA LEU A 158 7.31 3.21 -2.65
C LEU A 158 7.41 4.00 -1.34
N ALA A 159 7.55 3.33 -0.20
CA ALA A 159 7.65 3.98 1.10
C ALA A 159 8.97 4.76 1.23
N ALA A 160 10.05 4.24 0.65
CA ALA A 160 11.34 4.92 0.61
C ALA A 160 11.30 6.14 -0.35
N ALA A 161 10.54 6.05 -1.44
CA ALA A 161 10.28 7.17 -2.34
C ALA A 161 9.46 8.27 -1.64
N ASP A 162 8.36 7.90 -0.96
CA ASP A 162 7.57 8.81 -0.15
C ASP A 162 8.41 9.52 0.91
N ALA A 163 9.27 8.79 1.62
CA ALA A 163 10.14 9.38 2.63
C ALA A 163 11.04 10.49 2.06
N ARG A 164 11.49 10.37 0.80
CA ARG A 164 12.33 11.38 0.13
C ARG A 164 11.53 12.61 -0.28
N ILE A 165 10.31 12.41 -0.81
CA ILE A 165 9.37 13.50 -1.12
C ILE A 165 9.03 14.27 0.15
N LEU A 166 8.65 13.56 1.21
CA LEU A 166 8.31 14.13 2.51
C LEU A 166 9.50 14.84 3.15
N HIS A 167 10.70 14.27 3.08
CA HIS A 167 11.90 14.93 3.60
C HIS A 167 12.16 16.25 2.89
N ALA A 168 12.10 16.28 1.55
CA ALA A 168 12.29 17.50 0.78
C ALA A 168 11.23 18.56 1.13
N TRP A 169 9.95 18.17 1.17
CA TRP A 169 8.88 19.07 1.59
C TRP A 169 9.08 19.61 3.01
N LEU A 170 9.36 18.75 3.97
CA LEU A 170 9.61 19.18 5.34
C LEU A 170 10.76 20.18 5.39
N ALA A 171 11.81 20.00 4.58
CA ALA A 171 12.95 20.90 4.52
C ALA A 171 12.59 22.31 4.04
N THR A 172 11.55 22.47 3.20
CA THR A 172 11.08 23.79 2.73
C THR A 172 10.20 24.51 3.74
N LEU A 173 9.58 23.79 4.69
CA LEU A 173 8.69 24.39 5.68
C LEU A 173 9.45 25.25 6.71
N PRO A 174 8.88 26.41 7.10
CA PRO A 174 9.34 27.19 8.25
C PRO A 174 9.40 26.34 9.52
N ARG A 175 10.36 26.65 10.41
CA ARG A 175 10.59 25.88 11.65
C ARG A 175 9.32 25.77 12.51
N ALA A 176 8.53 26.84 12.60
CA ALA A 176 7.30 26.86 13.38
C ALA A 176 6.24 25.89 12.83
N GLU A 177 6.02 25.92 11.51
CA GLU A 177 5.08 25.01 10.84
C GLU A 177 5.53 23.56 10.95
N ARG A 178 6.82 23.30 10.73
CA ARG A 178 7.40 21.96 10.87
C ARG A 178 7.23 21.40 12.29
N ALA A 179 7.43 22.24 13.31
CA ALA A 179 7.24 21.85 14.71
C ALA A 179 5.77 21.54 15.05
N ALA A 180 4.82 22.23 14.42
CA ALA A 180 3.38 22.03 14.64
C ALA A 180 2.85 20.72 14.04
N LEU A 181 3.53 20.14 13.04
CA LEU A 181 3.12 18.87 12.42
C LEU A 181 3.16 17.70 13.41
N GLY A 182 4.18 17.62 14.26
CA GLY A 182 4.37 16.48 15.17
C GLY A 182 3.21 16.25 16.15
N PRO A 183 2.75 17.29 16.89
CA PRO A 183 1.55 17.19 17.72
C PRO A 183 0.29 16.88 16.92
N ARG A 184 0.09 17.51 15.76
CA ARG A 184 -1.09 17.28 14.90
C ARG A 184 -1.18 15.85 14.40
N ILE A 185 -0.07 15.29 13.93
CA ILE A 185 0.00 13.91 13.44
C ILE A 185 -0.23 12.92 14.59
N ARG A 186 0.32 13.18 15.78
CA ARG A 186 0.06 12.35 16.97
C ARG A 186 -1.39 12.39 17.42
N LEU A 187 -2.04 13.55 17.33
CA LEU A 187 -3.46 13.69 17.62
C LEU A 187 -4.31 12.88 16.64
N LEU A 188 -4.00 12.91 15.34
CA LEU A 188 -4.70 12.14 14.31
C LEU A 188 -4.47 10.64 14.44
N ALA A 189 -3.22 10.22 14.69
CA ALA A 189 -2.86 8.80 14.83
C ALA A 189 -3.39 8.18 16.15
N GLY A 190 -3.63 9.02 17.16
CA GLY A 190 -3.94 8.59 18.51
C GLY A 190 -2.74 7.94 19.22
N PRO A 191 -2.93 7.52 20.48
CA PRO A 191 -1.90 6.80 21.22
C PRO A 191 -1.66 5.41 20.61
N ARG A 192 -0.44 4.91 20.72
CA ARG A 192 -0.13 3.52 20.35
C ARG A 192 -1.00 2.57 21.16
N SER A 193 -1.83 1.77 20.48
CA SER A 193 -2.71 0.80 21.13
C SER A 193 -1.93 -0.29 21.88
N ARG A 194 -2.52 -0.81 22.96
CA ARG A 194 -1.98 -1.96 23.70
C ARG A 194 -2.04 -3.18 22.77
N GLY A 195 -0.88 -3.61 22.27
CA GLY A 195 -0.75 -4.70 21.29
C GLY A 195 -0.16 -4.27 19.94
N ALA A 196 -0.19 -2.98 19.58
CA ALA A 196 0.44 -2.52 18.34
C ALA A 196 1.97 -2.45 18.48
N SER A 197 2.67 -2.95 17.47
CA SER A 197 4.13 -2.82 17.38
C SER A 197 4.56 -1.36 17.23
N ARG A 198 5.80 -1.03 17.63
CA ARG A 198 6.37 0.31 17.41
C ARG A 198 6.41 0.66 15.91
N ARG A 199 6.62 -0.33 15.03
CA ARG A 199 6.63 -0.16 13.58
C ARG A 199 5.26 0.24 13.06
N ALA A 200 4.21 -0.52 13.38
CA ALA A 200 2.85 -0.22 12.95
C ALA A 200 2.39 1.20 13.36
N HIS A 201 2.77 1.64 14.57
CA HIS A 201 2.50 3.01 14.99
C HIS A 201 3.29 4.06 14.19
N ARG A 202 4.56 3.79 13.85
CA ARG A 202 5.34 4.68 12.97
C ARG A 202 4.76 4.75 11.56
N ASP A 203 4.24 3.65 11.04
CA ASP A 203 3.62 3.62 9.71
C ASP A 203 2.31 4.41 9.70
N ALA A 204 1.49 4.30 10.77
CA ALA A 204 0.32 5.16 10.94
C ALA A 204 0.67 6.66 10.99
N LEU A 205 1.72 7.03 11.74
CA LEU A 205 2.22 8.42 11.76
C LEU A 205 2.69 8.87 10.36
N ARG A 206 3.39 8.01 9.62
CA ARG A 206 3.84 8.30 8.24
C ARG A 206 2.65 8.48 7.28
N ALA A 207 1.61 7.67 7.41
CA ALA A 207 0.40 7.79 6.60
C ALA A 207 -0.27 9.15 6.79
N HIS A 208 -0.43 9.60 8.05
CA HIS A 208 -0.98 10.93 8.33
C HIS A 208 -0.09 12.08 7.84
N LEU A 209 1.24 11.94 7.94
CA LEU A 209 2.16 12.92 7.37
C LEU A 209 2.00 13.01 5.84
N SER A 210 1.87 11.86 5.17
CA SER A 210 1.64 11.77 3.72
C SER A 210 0.30 12.39 3.32
N ASP A 211 -0.73 12.21 4.12
CA ASP A 211 -2.03 12.86 3.90
C ASP A 211 -1.94 14.39 4.01
N LEU A 212 -1.18 14.91 4.98
CA LEU A 212 -0.94 16.35 5.11
C LEU A 212 -0.13 16.91 3.93
N ALA A 213 0.92 16.21 3.50
CA ALA A 213 1.71 16.59 2.33
C ALA A 213 0.85 16.66 1.06
N ARG A 214 -0.06 15.69 0.85
CA ARG A 214 -0.97 15.72 -0.31
C ARG A 214 -1.95 16.88 -0.27
N ARG A 215 -2.45 17.25 0.91
CA ARG A 215 -3.27 18.48 1.06
C ARG A 215 -2.47 19.76 0.76
N ALA A 216 -1.14 19.71 0.89
CA ALA A 216 -0.23 20.77 0.48
C ALA A 216 0.19 20.68 -1.00
N GLY A 217 -0.41 19.79 -1.79
CA GLY A 217 -0.17 19.67 -3.23
C GLY A 217 0.92 18.68 -3.65
N LEU A 218 1.54 17.94 -2.71
CA LEU A 218 2.54 16.94 -3.06
C LEU A 218 1.90 15.65 -3.57
N THR A 219 2.58 14.99 -4.49
CA THR A 219 2.20 13.67 -5.01
C THR A 219 2.97 12.59 -4.23
N CYS A 220 2.28 11.91 -3.30
CA CYS A 220 2.83 10.78 -2.55
C CYS A 220 2.20 9.46 -3.03
N LEU A 221 2.97 8.37 -2.97
CA LEU A 221 2.68 7.02 -3.47
C LEU A 221 1.96 6.11 -2.47
N ARG A 222 1.95 6.49 -1.18
CA ARG A 222 1.37 5.71 -0.06
C ARG A 222 2.01 4.33 0.12
N GLY A 223 3.33 4.24 0.00
CA GLY A 223 4.02 2.98 0.27
C GLY A 223 3.89 2.56 1.73
N SER A 224 3.56 1.29 1.96
CA SER A 224 3.57 0.66 3.28
C SER A 224 4.91 -0.04 3.54
N VAL A 225 5.43 -0.01 4.78
CA VAL A 225 6.73 -0.61 5.14
C VAL A 225 6.55 -1.91 5.89
#